data_AF-X8HFL3-F1
#
_entry.id   AF-X8HFL3-F1
#
_cell.length_a   1.000
_cell.length_b   1.000
_cell.length_c   1.000
_cell.angle_alpha   90.00
_cell.angle_beta   90.00
_cell.angle_gamma   90.00
#
_symmetry.space_group_name_H-M   'P 1'
#
loop_
_entity.id
_entity.type
_entity.pdbx_description
1 polymer ?
#
loop_
_entity_poly.entity_id
_entity_poly.type
_entity_poly.pdbx_seq_one_letter_code
_entity_poly.pdbx_strand_id
1 'polypeptide(L)'
;MNKETFDLVEKIFTFLKVEDYNKLKNILTTIEKDYPNYYKIFENFKDKSMGEKASDILSNVFDSFTLGGSPLALLGKKAEKEEKEKELISQKGLLKDEIKEILKNYSEPSEEKNFLEFLLEKI
;
A
#
# COMPACT_ATOMS: atom_id res chain seq x y z
N MET A 1 -16.94 -2.71 -5.23
CA MET A 1 -15.60 -3.20 -4.87
C MET A 1 -15.73 -4.61 -4.32
N ASN A 2 -15.04 -5.55 -4.94
CA ASN A 2 -14.97 -6.93 -4.45
C ASN A 2 -14.02 -7.04 -3.25
N LYS A 3 -14.06 -8.18 -2.53
CA LYS A 3 -13.25 -8.37 -1.31
C LYS A 3 -11.75 -8.35 -1.58
N GLU A 4 -11.28 -9.01 -2.64
CA GLU A 4 -9.87 -9.10 -3.01
C GLU A 4 -9.28 -7.71 -3.31
N THR A 5 -10.01 -6.89 -4.07
CA THR A 5 -9.67 -5.50 -4.34
C THR A 5 -9.66 -4.67 -3.05
N PHE A 6 -10.64 -4.83 -2.18
CA PHE A 6 -10.67 -4.13 -0.89
C PHE A 6 -9.43 -4.43 -0.06
N ASP A 7 -9.11 -5.72 0.11
CA ASP A 7 -7.97 -6.19 0.91
C ASP A 7 -6.65 -5.64 0.33
N LEU A 8 -6.50 -5.60 -1.00
CA LEU A 8 -5.32 -5.02 -1.65
C LEU A 8 -5.21 -3.51 -1.44
N VAL A 9 -6.31 -2.76 -1.58
CA VAL A 9 -6.31 -1.30 -1.39
C VAL A 9 -6.00 -0.94 0.05
N GLU A 10 -6.52 -1.72 1.00
CA GLU A 10 -6.21 -1.58 2.43
C GLU A 10 -4.72 -1.81 2.69
N LYS A 11 -4.11 -2.86 2.12
CA LYS A 11 -2.66 -3.11 2.21
C LYS A 11 -1.85 -1.92 1.65
N ILE A 12 -2.21 -1.43 0.46
CA ILE A 12 -1.54 -0.29 -0.19
C ILE A 12 -1.61 0.96 0.69
N PHE A 13 -2.80 1.26 1.22
CA PHE A 13 -2.99 2.48 2.01
C PHE A 13 -2.28 2.38 3.35
N THR A 14 -2.22 1.19 3.94
CA THR A 14 -1.44 0.93 5.16
C THR A 14 0.06 1.10 4.89
N PHE A 15 0.57 0.54 3.79
CA PHE A 15 1.95 0.73 3.34
C PHE A 15 2.30 2.22 3.18
N LEU A 16 1.49 2.96 2.41
CA LEU A 16 1.72 4.38 2.19
C LEU A 16 1.56 5.21 3.46
N LYS A 17 0.71 4.81 4.41
CA LYS A 17 0.52 5.53 5.66
C LYS A 17 1.80 5.58 6.50
N VAL A 18 2.59 4.52 6.47
CA VAL A 18 3.87 4.46 7.20
C VAL A 18 5.01 5.03 6.36
N GLU A 19 5.06 4.69 5.08
CA GLU A 19 6.22 5.02 4.24
C GLU A 19 6.16 6.41 3.60
N ASP A 20 4.98 6.84 3.17
CA ASP A 20 4.80 8.12 2.49
C ASP A 20 3.38 8.67 2.68
N TYR A 21 3.11 9.14 3.90
CA TYR A 21 1.79 9.65 4.26
C TYR A 21 1.33 10.84 3.39
N ASN A 22 2.27 11.63 2.88
CA ASN A 22 1.95 12.73 1.97
C ASN A 22 1.41 12.20 0.64
N LYS A 23 2.02 11.14 0.12
CA LYS A 23 1.54 10.43 -1.06
C LYS A 23 0.16 9.80 -0.82
N LEU A 24 -0.06 9.16 0.33
CA LEU A 24 -1.39 8.68 0.72
C LEU A 24 -2.42 9.81 0.72
N LYS A 25 -2.10 10.95 1.36
CA LYS A 25 -3.01 12.09 1.42
C LYS A 25 -3.37 12.65 0.04
N ASN A 26 -2.39 12.70 -0.87
CA ASN A 26 -2.63 13.12 -2.25
C ASN A 26 -3.57 12.15 -2.98
N ILE A 27 -3.36 10.84 -2.82
CA ILE A 27 -4.25 9.80 -3.36
C ILE A 27 -5.65 9.96 -2.78
N LEU A 28 -5.78 10.07 -1.45
CA LEU A 28 -7.06 10.25 -0.76
C LEU A 28 -7.82 11.50 -1.27
N THR A 29 -7.09 12.58 -1.55
CA THR A 29 -7.69 13.82 -2.10
C THR A 29 -8.20 13.61 -3.53
N THR A 30 -7.46 12.88 -4.36
CA THR A 30 -7.91 12.58 -5.73
C THR A 30 -9.12 11.64 -5.71
N ILE A 31 -9.13 10.60 -4.88
CA ILE A 31 -10.27 9.67 -4.81
C ILE A 31 -11.50 10.31 -4.20
N GLU A 32 -11.36 11.28 -3.28
CA GLU A 32 -12.50 12.05 -2.75
C GLU A 32 -13.28 12.75 -3.86
N LYS A 33 -12.55 13.24 -4.87
CA LYS A 33 -13.11 13.95 -6.02
C LYS A 33 -13.60 12.99 -7.12
N ASP A 34 -12.76 12.04 -7.52
CA ASP A 34 -12.95 11.25 -8.74
C ASP A 34 -13.65 9.91 -8.46
N TYR A 35 -13.59 9.42 -7.21
CA TYR A 35 -14.15 8.13 -6.76
C TYR A 35 -14.84 8.24 -5.38
N PRO A 36 -15.84 9.12 -5.20
CA PRO A 36 -16.39 9.46 -3.88
C PRO A 36 -16.99 8.27 -3.12
N ASN A 37 -17.46 7.24 -3.83
CA ASN A 37 -17.95 6.00 -3.22
C ASN A 37 -16.82 5.20 -2.57
N TYR A 38 -15.65 5.13 -3.22
CA TYR A 38 -14.48 4.45 -2.66
C TYR A 38 -13.82 5.29 -1.56
N TYR A 39 -13.83 6.61 -1.68
CA TYR A 39 -13.33 7.48 -0.61
C TYR A 39 -14.02 7.22 0.73
N LYS A 40 -15.36 7.09 0.75
CA LYS A 40 -16.11 6.79 1.99
C LYS A 40 -15.67 5.49 2.68
N ILE A 41 -15.13 4.54 1.92
CA ILE A 41 -14.63 3.27 2.46
C ILE A 41 -13.28 3.47 3.17
N PHE A 42 -12.46 4.38 2.64
CA PHE A 42 -11.06 4.57 3.06
C PHE A 42 -10.78 5.90 3.75
N GLU A 43 -11.78 6.73 4.04
CA GLU A 43 -11.58 8.05 4.66
C GLU A 43 -10.88 7.98 6.02
N ASN A 44 -11.04 6.87 6.74
CA ASN A 44 -10.34 6.58 8.00
C ASN A 44 -8.81 6.60 7.85
N PHE A 45 -8.27 6.38 6.65
CA PHE A 45 -6.82 6.45 6.40
C PHE A 45 -6.26 7.88 6.50
N LYS A 46 -7.12 8.92 6.41
CA LYS A 46 -6.77 10.34 6.58
C LYS A 46 -6.41 10.72 8.03
N ASP A 47 -6.75 9.88 9.01
CA ASP A 47 -6.33 10.13 10.38
C ASP A 47 -4.92 9.58 10.61
N LYS A 48 -3.99 10.48 10.93
CA LYS A 48 -2.58 10.14 11.21
C LYS A 48 -2.43 9.34 12.51
N SER A 49 -3.37 9.45 13.46
CA SER A 49 -3.32 8.78 14.77
C SER A 49 -3.43 7.26 14.70
N MET A 50 -4.02 6.72 13.62
CA MET A 50 -4.04 5.29 13.34
C MET A 50 -2.66 4.72 12.95
N GLY A 51 -1.63 5.56 12.74
CA GLY A 51 -0.28 5.13 12.36
C GLY A 51 0.39 4.24 13.40
N GLU A 52 0.15 4.46 14.70
CA GLU A 52 0.72 3.64 15.79
C GLU A 52 0.10 2.23 15.87
N LYS A 53 -1.16 2.06 15.49
CA LYS A 53 -1.79 0.74 15.37
C LYS A 53 -1.44 0.06 14.05
N ALA A 54 -1.23 0.86 13.00
CA ALA A 54 -0.80 0.38 11.70
C ALA A 54 0.63 -0.20 11.75
N SER A 55 1.54 0.35 12.56
CA SER A 55 2.90 -0.22 12.71
C SER A 55 2.89 -1.63 13.30
N ASP A 56 2.02 -1.92 14.26
CA ASP A 56 1.88 -3.26 14.85
C ASP A 56 1.28 -4.26 13.85
N ILE A 57 0.32 -3.82 13.02
CA ILE A 57 -0.24 -4.63 11.92
C ILE A 57 0.80 -4.84 10.82
N LEU A 58 1.60 -3.82 10.52
CA LEU A 58 2.65 -3.86 9.52
C LEU A 58 3.83 -4.72 9.91
N SER A 59 4.21 -4.85 11.19
CA SER A 59 5.20 -5.86 11.58
C SER A 59 4.71 -7.22 11.11
N ASN A 60 3.46 -7.60 11.41
CA ASN A 60 2.94 -8.90 10.98
C ASN A 60 2.81 -9.06 9.44
N VAL A 61 2.49 -7.98 8.71
CA VAL A 61 2.38 -8.01 7.23
C VAL A 61 3.76 -8.02 6.56
N PHE A 62 4.70 -7.19 7.02
CA PHE A 62 6.08 -7.17 6.51
C PHE A 62 6.88 -8.39 6.97
N ASP A 63 6.63 -8.94 8.15
CA ASP A 63 7.15 -10.24 8.61
C ASP A 63 6.67 -11.37 7.69
N SER A 64 5.51 -11.23 7.02
CA SER A 64 5.04 -12.18 6.00
C SER A 64 5.66 -11.97 4.61
N PHE A 65 6.11 -10.74 4.30
CA PHE A 65 6.84 -10.43 3.07
C PHE A 65 8.36 -10.71 3.19
N THR A 66 8.90 -10.69 4.41
CA THR A 66 10.31 -10.98 4.68
C THR A 66 10.52 -12.49 4.80
N LEU A 67 10.83 -13.08 3.65
CA LEU A 67 11.18 -14.49 3.49
C LEU A 67 12.49 -14.78 4.25
N GLY A 68 12.40 -15.11 5.54
CA GLY A 68 13.39 -15.86 6.30
C GLY A 68 14.68 -15.13 6.72
N GLY A 69 14.63 -14.50 7.89
CA GLY A 69 15.70 -14.59 8.91
C GLY A 69 16.93 -13.69 8.77
N SER A 70 17.06 -12.71 9.67
CA SER A 70 18.16 -12.55 10.66
C SER A 70 18.13 -11.12 11.23
N PRO A 71 18.56 -10.86 12.48
CA PRO A 71 18.40 -9.57 13.12
C PRO A 71 19.21 -8.48 12.42
N LEU A 72 18.53 -7.41 11.99
CA LEU A 72 19.08 -6.12 11.51
C LEU A 72 20.06 -5.43 12.49
N ALA A 73 20.43 -6.08 13.60
CA ALA A 73 21.21 -5.53 14.69
C ALA A 73 22.73 -5.45 14.43
N LEU A 74 23.24 -5.90 13.28
CA LEU A 74 24.69 -6.03 13.03
C LEU A 74 25.26 -5.14 11.90
N LEU A 75 24.44 -4.37 11.19
CA LEU A 75 24.91 -3.50 10.10
C LEU A 75 24.94 -2.04 10.55
N GLY A 76 26.05 -1.34 10.30
CA GLY A 76 26.18 0.08 10.66
C GLY A 76 25.11 0.95 9.98
N LYS A 77 24.76 2.09 10.58
CA LYS A 77 23.63 2.97 10.18
C LYS A 77 23.47 3.28 8.67
N LYS A 78 24.56 3.21 7.90
CA LYS A 78 24.55 3.42 6.43
C LYS A 78 24.05 2.19 5.67
N ALA A 79 24.45 0.99 6.09
CA ALA A 79 24.03 -0.27 5.47
C ALA A 79 22.57 -0.61 5.81
N GLU A 80 22.14 -0.34 7.04
CA GLU A 80 20.73 -0.47 7.45
C GLU A 80 19.79 0.40 6.61
N LYS A 81 20.20 1.64 6.29
CA LYS A 81 19.40 2.55 5.46
C LYS A 81 19.28 2.06 4.01
N GLU A 82 20.37 1.52 3.45
CA GLU A 82 20.39 1.02 2.07
C GLU A 82 19.57 -0.27 1.91
N GLU A 83 19.61 -1.15 2.92
CA GLU A 83 18.80 -2.37 2.95
C GLU A 83 17.30 -2.05 3.07
N LYS A 84 16.93 -1.13 3.97
CA LYS A 84 15.56 -0.61 4.07
C LYS A 84 15.07 -0.03 2.75
N GLU A 85 15.88 0.75 2.05
CA GLU A 85 15.49 1.32 0.76
C GLU A 85 15.23 0.24 -0.31
N LYS A 86 16.08 -0.79 -0.35
CA LYS A 86 15.88 -1.94 -1.26
C LYS A 86 14.61 -2.72 -0.93
N GLU A 87 14.34 -2.94 0.36
CA GLU A 87 13.14 -3.62 0.82
C GLU A 87 11.88 -2.85 0.43
N LEU A 88 11.86 -1.53 0.63
CA LEU A 88 10.74 -0.68 0.23
C LEU A 88 10.48 -0.70 -1.28
N ILE A 89 11.53 -0.69 -2.09
CA ILE A 89 11.40 -0.82 -3.55
C ILE A 89 10.80 -2.19 -3.90
N SER A 90 11.24 -3.26 -3.25
CA SER A 90 10.72 -4.61 -3.46
C SER A 90 9.25 -4.71 -3.10
N GLN A 91 8.85 -4.20 -1.93
CA GLN A 91 7.46 -4.21 -1.47
C GLN A 91 6.54 -3.38 -2.38
N LYS A 92 6.98 -2.20 -2.84
CA LYS A 92 6.26 -1.43 -3.87
C LYS A 92 6.08 -2.23 -5.16
N GLY A 93 7.10 -2.97 -5.58
CA GLY A 93 7.04 -3.87 -6.73
C GLY A 93 5.95 -4.93 -6.57
N LEU A 94 5.94 -5.62 -5.42
CA LEU A 94 4.95 -6.65 -5.09
C LEU A 94 3.52 -6.10 -5.11
N LEU A 95 3.27 -4.95 -4.47
CA LEU A 95 1.96 -4.30 -4.49
C LEU A 95 1.49 -3.96 -5.92
N LYS A 96 2.40 -3.48 -6.78
CA LYS A 96 2.08 -3.21 -8.19
C LYS A 96 1.75 -4.48 -8.95
N ASP A 97 2.45 -5.57 -8.69
CA ASP A 97 2.23 -6.84 -9.36
C ASP A 97 0.91 -7.49 -8.89
N GLU A 98 0.56 -7.39 -7.61
CA GLU A 98 -0.77 -7.77 -7.09
C GLU A 98 -1.90 -6.97 -7.79
N ILE A 99 -1.74 -5.65 -7.98
CA ILE A 99 -2.74 -4.86 -8.73
C ILE A 99 -2.86 -5.37 -10.18
N LYS A 100 -1.74 -5.60 -10.87
CA LYS A 100 -1.76 -6.10 -12.25
C LYS A 100 -2.42 -7.47 -12.34
N GLU A 101 -2.24 -8.32 -11.34
CA GLU A 101 -2.85 -9.64 -11.30
C GLU A 101 -4.37 -9.54 -11.19
N ILE A 102 -4.89 -8.72 -10.26
CA ILE A 102 -6.32 -8.46 -10.15
C ILE A 102 -6.86 -7.85 -11.46
N LEU A 103 -6.13 -6.90 -12.07
CA LEU A 103 -6.55 -6.26 -13.32
C LEU A 103 -6.72 -7.26 -14.49
N LYS A 104 -6.02 -8.39 -14.50
CA LYS A 104 -6.21 -9.44 -15.52
C LYS A 104 -7.61 -10.05 -15.48
N ASN A 105 -8.27 -10.02 -14.32
CA ASN A 105 -9.62 -10.53 -14.13
C ASN A 105 -10.70 -9.57 -14.68
N TYR A 106 -10.33 -8.34 -15.06
CA TYR A 106 -11.25 -7.35 -15.63
C TYR A 106 -11.20 -7.31 -17.16
N SER A 107 -12.09 -8.07 -17.80
CA SER A 107 -12.24 -8.10 -19.26
C SER A 107 -12.87 -6.83 -19.84
N GLU A 108 -13.73 -6.15 -19.09
CA GLU A 108 -14.43 -4.94 -19.50
C GLU A 108 -14.05 -3.73 -18.63
N PRO A 109 -14.12 -2.50 -19.15
CA PRO A 109 -13.95 -1.30 -18.33
C PRO A 109 -15.01 -1.25 -17.24
N SER A 110 -14.57 -1.01 -16.01
CA SER A 110 -15.44 -0.83 -14.85
C SER A 110 -14.86 0.26 -13.94
N GLU A 111 -15.69 0.86 -13.09
CA GLU A 111 -15.23 1.85 -12.11
C GLU A 111 -14.12 1.28 -11.22
N GLU A 112 -14.23 0.01 -10.83
CA GLU A 112 -13.23 -0.71 -10.04
C GLU A 112 -11.91 -0.92 -10.79
N LYS A 113 -11.99 -1.28 -12.09
CA LYS A 113 -10.81 -1.38 -12.96
C LYS A 113 -10.09 -0.03 -13.08
N ASN A 114 -10.83 1.04 -13.37
CA ASN A 114 -10.26 2.38 -13.53
C ASN A 114 -9.62 2.88 -12.22
N PHE A 115 -10.23 2.55 -11.08
CA PHE A 115 -9.68 2.87 -9.77
C PHE A 115 -8.37 2.13 -9.49
N LEU A 116 -8.29 0.84 -9.83
CA LEU A 116 -7.07 0.05 -9.71
C LEU A 116 -5.96 0.53 -10.65
N GLU A 117 -6.29 0.90 -11.89
CA GLU A 117 -5.34 1.50 -12.83
C GLU A 117 -4.81 2.84 -12.28
N PHE A 118 -5.68 3.67 -11.73
CA PHE A 118 -5.29 4.91 -11.04
C PHE A 118 -4.32 4.62 -9.88
N LEU A 119 -4.61 3.63 -9.02
CA LEU A 119 -3.71 3.28 -7.91
C LEU A 119 -2.35 2.78 -8.41
N LEU A 120 -2.33 1.98 -9.47
CA LEU A 120 -1.11 1.46 -10.08
C LEU A 120 -0.19 2.59 -10.59
N GLU A 121 -0.76 3.65 -11.17
CA GLU A 121 -0.02 4.84 -11.60
C GLU A 121 0.51 5.66 -10.42
N LYS A 122 -0.22 5.66 -9.30
CA LYS A 122 0.15 6.48 -8.14
C LYS A 122 1.20 5.82 -7.28
N ILE A 123 1.24 4.50 -7.12
CA ILE A 123 2.20 3.80 -6.24
C ILE A 123 3.61 3.81 -6.82
#